data_AF-A0A9W7YLX5-F1
#
_entry.id   AF-A0A9W7YLX5-F1
#
_cell.length_a   1.000
_cell.length_b   1.000
_cell.length_c   1.000
_cell.angle_alpha   90.00
_cell.angle_beta   90.00
_cell.angle_gamma   90.00
#
_symmetry.space_group_name_H-M   'P 1'
#
loop_
_entity.id
_entity.type
_entity.pdbx_description
1 polymer ?
#
loop_
_entity_poly.entity_id
_entity_poly.type
_entity_poly.pdbx_seq_one_letter_code
_entity_poly.pdbx_strand_id
1 'polypeptide(L)'
;MGEDGKRKTRRGKRGGDAKKQKDIEASTETVLPASSTAPSTEYTAPPMDSGDSLFYFDTGSKDENTMNVDKEDKISPASYGLVNPDLQSYLKNCETMLDDPKFESIEDRIIFVNNVYEEMKGFELQLTTDHEGSRILEKLFRISSEYQIRRFFSLMREDTIRLVIHRFSSHTIQTLLLLSAVALERGVHGETSDLAAGAEIEGEDEVRTKMPTFEELLLELVNTLTPQWAFLMANEYASHILRVLLLVLAGNPIED
;
A
#
# COMPACT_ATOMS: atom_id res chain seq x y z
N MET A 1 7.94 -76.73 -19.04
CA MET A 1 6.79 -75.90 -18.65
C MET A 1 7.37 -74.51 -18.41
N GLY A 2 7.51 -73.59 -19.37
CA GLY A 2 6.53 -73.05 -20.32
C GLY A 2 5.74 -71.94 -19.60
N GLU A 3 5.76 -70.66 -19.94
CA GLU A 3 6.28 -69.91 -21.09
C GLU A 3 6.43 -68.42 -20.72
N ASP A 4 7.44 -67.75 -21.30
CA ASP A 4 7.71 -66.31 -21.26
C ASP A 4 6.76 -65.49 -22.16
N GLY A 5 6.21 -64.39 -21.64
CA GLY A 5 5.46 -63.39 -22.41
C GLY A 5 6.28 -62.12 -22.68
N LYS A 6 6.74 -61.96 -23.94
CA LYS A 6 7.60 -60.87 -24.45
C LYS A 6 6.92 -59.48 -24.55
N ARG A 7 7.75 -58.45 -24.36
CA ARG A 7 7.62 -57.02 -24.74
C ARG A 7 7.09 -56.77 -26.17
N LYS A 8 6.52 -55.57 -26.41
CA LYS A 8 6.89 -54.70 -27.55
C LYS A 8 6.36 -53.25 -27.45
N THR A 9 7.30 -52.31 -27.50
CA THR A 9 7.17 -50.87 -27.79
C THR A 9 7.21 -50.58 -29.29
N ARG A 10 6.48 -49.57 -29.79
CA ARG A 10 6.65 -48.89 -31.11
C ARG A 10 6.10 -47.44 -30.95
N ARG A 11 6.89 -46.35 -30.94
CA ARG A 11 7.62 -45.60 -32.01
C ARG A 11 6.72 -45.20 -33.20
N GLY A 12 6.48 -43.88 -33.36
CA GLY A 12 5.43 -43.28 -34.23
C GLY A 12 5.83 -42.82 -35.64
N LYS A 13 5.13 -41.81 -36.20
CA LYS A 13 5.57 -41.02 -37.38
C LYS A 13 4.68 -39.78 -37.66
N ARG A 14 5.34 -38.68 -38.06
CA ARG A 14 4.82 -37.44 -38.67
C ARG A 14 4.53 -37.63 -40.18
N GLY A 15 3.75 -36.69 -40.73
CA GLY A 15 3.56 -36.40 -42.19
C GLY A 15 2.12 -36.62 -42.63
N GLY A 16 1.45 -35.80 -43.43
CA GLY A 16 1.81 -34.64 -44.26
C GLY A 16 0.59 -34.27 -45.13
N ASP A 17 0.66 -33.13 -45.79
CA ASP A 17 -0.37 -32.36 -46.49
C ASP A 17 -1.36 -33.08 -47.44
N ALA A 18 -2.58 -32.54 -47.51
CA ALA A 18 -3.42 -32.60 -48.70
C ALA A 18 -3.93 -31.19 -49.08
N LYS A 19 -3.42 -30.72 -50.22
CA LYS A 19 -3.67 -29.45 -50.88
C LYS A 19 -4.82 -29.65 -51.89
N LYS A 20 -5.81 -28.75 -51.94
CA LYS A 20 -6.59 -28.52 -53.17
C LYS A 20 -6.86 -27.02 -53.35
N GLN A 21 -6.80 -26.62 -54.61
CA GLN A 21 -6.40 -25.34 -55.17
C GLN A 21 -7.58 -24.37 -55.36
N LYS A 22 -7.28 -23.06 -55.21
CA LYS A 22 -7.63 -21.86 -56.02
C LYS A 22 -9.05 -21.76 -56.62
N ASP A 23 -9.74 -20.62 -56.51
CA ASP A 23 -9.43 -19.43 -57.31
C ASP A 23 -9.72 -18.07 -56.63
N ILE A 24 -9.04 -17.07 -57.16
CA ILE A 24 -8.94 -15.65 -56.80
C ILE A 24 -9.86 -14.85 -57.73
N GLU A 25 -10.54 -13.82 -57.19
CA GLU A 25 -10.73 -12.46 -57.77
C GLU A 25 -11.76 -11.73 -56.88
N ALA A 26 -11.35 -10.76 -56.06
CA ALA A 26 -11.08 -9.35 -56.35
C ALA A 26 -12.31 -8.44 -56.15
N SER A 27 -12.20 -7.60 -55.10
CA SER A 27 -12.70 -6.22 -54.96
C SER A 27 -14.18 -5.90 -55.16
N THR A 28 -14.86 -5.44 -54.09
CA THR A 28 -15.43 -4.08 -54.08
C THR A 28 -15.78 -3.63 -52.66
N GLU A 29 -15.33 -2.43 -52.31
CA GLU A 29 -15.75 -1.65 -51.14
C GLU A 29 -17.27 -1.44 -51.14
N THR A 30 -17.91 -1.57 -49.98
CA THR A 30 -19.25 -0.99 -49.76
C THR A 30 -19.29 -0.26 -48.43
N VAL A 31 -19.62 1.02 -48.57
CA VAL A 31 -19.75 2.09 -47.60
C VAL A 31 -20.87 1.81 -46.60
N LEU A 32 -20.61 2.03 -45.30
CA LEU A 32 -21.65 2.04 -44.26
C LEU A 32 -22.44 3.36 -44.33
N PRO A 33 -23.79 3.35 -44.35
CA PRO A 33 -24.57 4.58 -44.39
C PRO A 33 -24.74 5.19 -42.99
N ALA A 34 -24.49 6.49 -42.90
CA ALA A 34 -24.85 7.33 -41.77
C ALA A 34 -26.33 7.71 -41.83
N SER A 35 -27.05 7.61 -40.70
CA SER A 35 -28.19 8.47 -40.35
C SER A 35 -28.83 8.03 -39.02
N SER A 36 -28.64 8.83 -37.97
CA SER A 36 -29.67 9.03 -36.94
C SER A 36 -29.61 10.48 -36.49
N THR A 37 -30.60 11.25 -36.91
CA THR A 37 -30.84 12.66 -36.62
C THR A 37 -31.25 12.85 -35.16
N ALA A 38 -30.42 13.56 -34.37
CA ALA A 38 -30.82 14.19 -33.12
C ALA A 38 -30.89 15.72 -33.34
N PRO A 39 -31.84 16.45 -32.74
CA PRO A 39 -32.00 17.88 -32.98
C PRO A 39 -30.82 18.67 -32.40
N SER A 40 -30.15 19.46 -33.25
CA SER A 40 -29.08 20.37 -32.86
C SER A 40 -29.65 21.55 -32.06
N THR A 41 -29.51 21.49 -30.73
CA THR A 41 -29.54 22.70 -29.91
C THR A 41 -28.13 23.26 -29.91
N GLU A 42 -27.95 24.47 -30.44
CA GLU A 42 -26.69 25.21 -30.34
C GLU A 42 -26.43 25.53 -28.87
N TYR A 43 -25.57 24.73 -28.23
CA TYR A 43 -25.04 25.05 -26.91
C TYR A 43 -24.02 26.18 -27.06
N THR A 44 -24.38 27.38 -26.63
CA THR A 44 -23.45 28.51 -26.51
C THR A 44 -22.91 28.53 -25.09
N ALA A 45 -21.61 28.25 -24.94
CA ALA A 45 -20.94 28.34 -23.64
C ALA A 45 -20.98 29.79 -23.14
N PRO A 46 -21.34 30.04 -21.86
CA PRO A 46 -21.31 31.38 -21.30
C PRO A 46 -19.87 31.92 -21.27
N PRO A 47 -19.68 33.25 -21.35
CA PRO A 47 -18.37 33.87 -21.26
C PRO A 47 -17.73 33.56 -19.91
N MET A 48 -16.53 32.98 -19.91
CA MET A 48 -15.72 32.82 -18.70
C MET A 48 -15.31 34.19 -18.19
N ASP A 49 -15.70 34.52 -16.96
CA ASP A 49 -15.05 35.59 -16.21
C ASP A 49 -13.66 35.10 -15.79
N SER A 50 -12.63 35.80 -16.25
CA SER A 50 -11.21 35.51 -16.02
C SER A 50 -10.77 35.88 -14.59
N GLY A 51 -11.56 35.47 -13.59
CA GLY A 51 -11.37 35.82 -12.19
C GLY A 51 -11.37 34.63 -11.23
N ASP A 52 -11.84 33.45 -11.64
CA ASP A 52 -11.99 32.31 -10.71
C ASP A 52 -11.67 30.98 -11.40
N SER A 53 -10.37 30.68 -11.53
CA SER A 53 -9.87 29.38 -11.99
C SER A 53 -8.71 28.94 -11.09
N LEU A 54 -9.05 28.47 -9.89
CA LEU A 54 -8.11 27.96 -8.90
C LEU A 54 -7.63 26.52 -9.18
N PHE A 55 -7.79 26.00 -10.39
CA PHE A 55 -7.33 24.64 -10.74
C PHE A 55 -6.84 24.58 -12.19
N TYR A 56 -5.65 25.13 -12.45
CA TYR A 56 -4.90 24.81 -13.66
C TYR A 56 -3.86 23.74 -13.33
N PHE A 57 -4.07 22.53 -13.88
CA PHE A 57 -3.13 21.43 -13.85
C PHE A 57 -2.10 21.63 -14.97
N ASP A 58 -0.92 22.18 -14.62
CA ASP A 58 0.16 22.43 -15.56
C ASP A 58 0.95 21.15 -15.86
N THR A 59 0.72 20.57 -17.03
CA THR A 59 1.60 19.56 -17.61
C THR A 59 2.69 20.23 -18.45
N GLY A 60 3.75 20.67 -17.76
CA GLY A 60 5.10 20.80 -18.30
C GLY A 60 5.34 21.96 -19.26
N SER A 61 5.93 23.04 -18.74
CA SER A 61 6.88 23.89 -19.45
C SER A 61 7.85 24.54 -18.45
N LYS A 62 9.15 24.29 -18.61
CA LYS A 62 10.20 25.04 -17.91
C LYS A 62 10.25 26.44 -18.51
N ASP A 63 9.75 27.43 -17.79
CA ASP A 63 10.12 28.83 -18.00
C ASP A 63 10.73 29.39 -16.71
N GLU A 64 12.01 29.74 -16.80
CA GLU A 64 12.71 30.49 -15.77
C GLU A 64 12.17 31.91 -15.72
N ASN A 65 11.98 32.40 -14.49
CA ASN A 65 11.72 33.80 -14.11
C ASN A 65 10.24 34.20 -13.93
N THR A 66 9.63 33.71 -12.85
CA THR A 66 8.55 34.42 -12.15
C THR A 66 9.01 34.80 -10.75
N MET A 67 8.90 36.09 -10.46
CA MET A 67 9.29 36.73 -9.20
C MET A 67 8.41 36.26 -8.04
N ASN A 68 9.02 36.21 -6.85
CA ASN A 68 8.44 36.01 -5.52
C ASN A 68 6.91 36.22 -5.44
N VAL A 69 6.19 35.12 -5.59
CA VAL A 69 4.88 34.93 -4.95
C VAL A 69 5.19 34.18 -3.66
N ASP A 70 4.59 34.62 -2.55
CA ASP A 70 4.75 34.06 -1.21
C ASP A 70 4.88 32.53 -1.27
N LYS A 71 6.02 32.01 -0.78
CA LYS A 71 6.22 30.56 -0.64
C LYS A 71 5.23 30.07 0.43
N GLU A 72 4.00 29.78 0.03
CA GLU A 72 3.23 28.76 0.71
C GLU A 72 4.12 27.52 0.72
N ASP A 73 4.52 27.08 1.91
CA ASP A 73 5.33 25.88 2.11
C ASP A 73 4.59 24.70 1.49
N LYS A 74 4.87 24.40 0.21
CA LYS A 74 4.31 23.25 -0.48
C LYS A 74 4.74 22.01 0.30
N ILE A 75 3.78 21.39 0.96
CA ILE A 75 3.98 20.18 1.76
C ILE A 75 4.46 19.09 0.80
N SER A 76 5.72 18.70 0.93
CA SER A 76 6.33 17.62 0.14
C SER A 76 6.25 16.28 0.87
N PRO A 77 6.20 15.14 0.16
CA PRO A 77 6.26 13.83 0.77
C PRO A 77 7.54 13.61 1.60
N ALA A 78 7.44 12.76 2.61
CA ALA A 78 8.54 12.48 3.54
C ALA A 78 9.73 11.84 2.82
N SER A 79 10.95 12.10 3.31
CA SER A 79 12.18 11.52 2.78
C SER A 79 13.20 11.34 3.89
N TYR A 80 13.69 10.10 4.07
CA TYR A 80 14.68 9.74 5.11
C TYR A 80 15.95 9.10 4.52
N GLY A 81 16.21 9.31 3.24
CA GLY A 81 17.38 8.76 2.54
C GLY A 81 17.24 7.29 2.13
N LEU A 82 18.35 6.68 1.73
CA LEU A 82 18.40 5.31 1.21
C LEU A 82 18.76 4.29 2.30
N VAL A 83 18.01 3.19 2.33
CA VAL A 83 18.26 2.06 3.24
C VAL A 83 19.63 1.43 2.92
N ASN A 84 20.35 1.03 3.97
CA ASN A 84 21.62 0.31 3.81
C ASN A 84 21.39 -1.00 3.01
N PRO A 85 22.22 -1.30 1.98
CA PRO A 85 22.10 -2.53 1.20
C PRO A 85 22.14 -3.82 2.05
N ASP A 86 22.87 -3.84 3.15
CA ASP A 86 22.95 -5.01 4.03
C ASP A 86 21.60 -5.28 4.72
N LEU A 87 20.97 -4.22 5.23
CA LEU A 87 19.64 -4.27 5.83
C LEU A 87 18.57 -4.65 4.79
N GLN A 88 18.66 -4.12 3.56
CA GLN A 88 17.76 -4.52 2.47
C GLN A 88 17.90 -6.01 2.15
N SER A 89 19.12 -6.54 2.08
CA SER A 89 19.34 -7.96 1.82
C SER A 89 18.80 -8.84 2.95
N TYR A 90 18.99 -8.41 4.20
CA TYR A 90 18.42 -9.10 5.36
C TYR A 90 16.89 -9.15 5.29
N LEU A 91 16.24 -7.99 5.08
CA LEU A 91 14.78 -7.91 5.04
C LEU A 91 14.17 -8.69 3.87
N LYS A 92 14.84 -8.75 2.72
CA LYS A 92 14.41 -9.62 1.60
C LYS A 92 14.40 -11.10 1.96
N ASN A 93 15.40 -11.55 2.72
CA ASN A 93 15.41 -12.92 3.21
C ASN A 93 14.26 -13.16 4.20
N CYS A 94 13.99 -12.19 5.07
CA CYS A 94 12.85 -12.23 5.98
C CYS A 94 11.49 -12.21 5.24
N GLU A 95 11.39 -11.49 4.11
CA GLU A 95 10.17 -11.43 3.30
C GLU A 95 9.71 -12.82 2.86
N THR A 96 10.65 -13.69 2.49
CA THR A 96 10.34 -15.07 2.09
C THR A 96 9.67 -15.86 3.24
N MET A 97 10.09 -15.60 4.48
CA MET A 97 9.48 -16.19 5.68
C MET A 97 8.13 -15.54 6.02
N LEU A 98 7.96 -14.25 5.71
CA LEU A 98 6.71 -13.53 5.92
C LEU A 98 5.61 -13.90 4.93
N ASP A 99 5.96 -14.34 3.72
CA ASP A 99 5.00 -14.78 2.69
C ASP A 99 4.33 -16.12 3.03
N ASP A 100 5.05 -17.01 3.70
CA ASP A 100 4.55 -18.32 4.12
C ASP A 100 5.03 -18.62 5.55
N PRO A 101 4.37 -18.03 6.57
CA PRO A 101 4.81 -18.09 7.97
C PRO A 101 4.63 -19.50 8.55
N LYS A 102 5.61 -20.37 8.29
CA LYS A 102 5.70 -21.74 8.80
C LYS A 102 6.50 -21.80 10.09
N PHE A 103 5.99 -21.15 11.14
CA PHE A 103 6.60 -21.25 12.47
C PHE A 103 6.15 -22.56 13.14
N GLU A 104 7.11 -23.30 13.72
CA GLU A 104 6.81 -24.53 14.46
C GLU A 104 6.07 -24.24 15.77
N SER A 105 6.36 -23.10 16.38
CA SER A 105 5.74 -22.62 17.61
C SER A 105 5.45 -21.11 17.60
N ILE A 106 4.61 -20.66 18.54
CA ILE A 106 4.36 -19.22 18.78
C ILE A 106 5.64 -18.52 19.26
N GLU A 107 6.49 -19.23 20.01
CA GLU A 107 7.77 -18.71 20.52
C GLU A 107 8.74 -18.40 19.37
N ASP A 108 8.84 -19.29 18.37
CA ASP A 108 9.68 -19.07 17.19
C ASP A 108 9.25 -17.83 16.40
N ARG A 109 7.92 -17.62 16.29
CA ARG A 109 7.36 -16.42 15.68
C ARG A 109 7.79 -15.17 16.45
N ILE A 110 7.66 -15.18 17.78
CA ILE A 110 8.04 -14.04 18.63
C ILE A 110 9.53 -13.74 18.48
N ILE A 111 10.39 -14.76 18.52
CA ILE A 111 11.84 -14.61 18.35
C ILE A 111 12.16 -14.00 16.98
N PHE A 112 11.57 -14.54 15.91
CA PHE A 112 11.77 -14.02 14.55
C PHE A 112 11.38 -12.54 14.46
N VAL A 113 10.17 -12.20 14.91
CA VAL A 113 9.65 -10.83 14.86
C VAL A 113 10.56 -9.89 15.67
N ASN A 114 10.96 -10.27 16.88
CA ASN A 114 11.85 -9.46 17.72
C ASN A 114 13.20 -9.20 17.04
N ASN A 115 13.81 -10.23 16.44
CA ASN A 115 15.07 -10.06 15.72
C ASN A 115 14.93 -9.07 14.55
N VAL A 116 13.82 -9.15 13.80
CA VAL A 116 13.56 -8.22 12.69
C VAL A 116 13.38 -6.79 13.20
N TYR A 117 12.68 -6.58 14.33
CA TYR A 117 12.53 -5.26 14.94
C TYR A 117 13.85 -4.66 15.45
N GLU A 118 14.75 -5.49 16.01
CA GLU A 118 16.08 -5.04 16.43
C GLU A 118 16.95 -4.62 15.24
N GLU A 119 16.94 -5.39 14.15
CA GLU A 119 17.72 -5.05 12.94
C GLU A 119 17.25 -3.77 12.26
N MET A 120 15.96 -3.43 12.35
CA MET A 120 15.42 -2.18 11.78
C MET A 120 15.49 -0.97 12.71
N LYS A 121 15.92 -1.15 13.96
CA LYS A 121 15.92 -0.08 14.97
C LYS A 121 16.77 1.11 14.51
N GLY A 122 16.16 2.28 14.43
CA GLY A 122 16.78 3.51 13.93
C GLY A 122 16.61 3.75 12.43
N PHE A 123 16.06 2.79 11.68
CA PHE A 123 15.81 2.88 10.23
C PHE A 123 14.31 2.75 9.88
N GLU A 124 13.42 2.77 10.86
CA GLU A 124 11.99 2.46 10.69
C GLU A 124 11.29 3.40 9.68
N LEU A 125 11.49 4.71 9.83
CA LEU A 125 10.90 5.70 8.91
C LEU A 125 11.50 5.60 7.50
N GLN A 126 12.78 5.26 7.42
CA GLN A 126 13.46 5.05 6.15
C GLN A 126 12.86 3.86 5.38
N LEU A 127 12.68 2.73 6.05
CA LEU A 127 12.03 1.55 5.50
C LEU A 127 10.59 1.84 5.08
N THR A 128 9.87 2.64 5.86
CA THR A 128 8.48 3.03 5.57
C THR A 128 8.37 3.87 4.28
N THR A 129 9.40 4.64 3.94
CA THR A 129 9.48 5.40 2.68
C THR A 129 10.16 4.65 1.53
N ASP A 130 10.62 3.43 1.76
CA ASP A 130 11.22 2.57 0.74
C ASP A 130 10.18 1.69 0.04
N HIS A 131 10.34 1.44 -1.26
CA HIS A 131 9.38 0.65 -2.04
C HIS A 131 9.29 -0.81 -1.59
N GLU A 132 10.43 -1.45 -1.31
CA GLU A 132 10.46 -2.84 -0.85
C GLU A 132 10.25 -2.90 0.67
N GLY A 133 10.88 -1.98 1.40
CA GLY A 133 10.77 -1.87 2.86
C GLY A 133 9.33 -1.72 3.34
N SER A 134 8.54 -0.83 2.73
CA SER A 134 7.13 -0.62 3.09
C SER A 134 6.29 -1.89 2.98
N ARG A 135 6.45 -2.65 1.89
CA ARG A 135 5.73 -3.91 1.66
C ARG A 135 6.11 -4.98 2.68
N ILE A 136 7.39 -5.06 3.04
CA ILE A 136 7.87 -6.00 4.06
C ILE A 136 7.31 -5.62 5.44
N LEU A 137 7.28 -4.32 5.77
CA LEU A 137 6.70 -3.81 7.01
C LEU A 137 5.21 -4.16 7.12
N GLU A 138 4.43 -3.98 6.06
CA GLU A 138 3.01 -4.35 6.05
C GLU A 138 2.78 -5.83 6.38
N LYS A 139 3.63 -6.73 5.85
CA LYS A 139 3.58 -8.17 6.18
C LYS A 139 4.03 -8.42 7.63
N LEU A 140 5.10 -7.77 8.07
CA LEU A 140 5.62 -7.91 9.43
C LEU A 140 4.58 -7.50 10.47
N PHE A 141 3.85 -6.40 10.25
CA PHE A 141 2.85 -5.92 11.20
C PHE A 141 1.73 -6.94 11.45
N ARG A 142 1.33 -7.71 10.42
CA ARG A 142 0.27 -8.72 10.55
C ARG A 142 0.62 -9.86 11.51
N ILE A 143 1.90 -10.12 11.73
CA ILE A 143 2.40 -11.13 12.68
C ILE A 143 3.02 -10.51 13.94
N SER A 144 3.03 -9.18 14.05
CA SER A 144 3.62 -8.44 15.15
C SER A 144 2.70 -8.38 16.36
N SER A 145 3.30 -8.22 17.54
CA SER A 145 2.54 -7.97 18.76
C SER A 145 1.89 -6.59 18.75
N GLU A 146 0.80 -6.43 19.51
CA GLU A 146 0.13 -5.13 19.66
C GLU A 146 1.04 -4.04 20.23
N TYR A 147 1.98 -4.41 21.11
CA TYR A 147 3.01 -3.50 21.62
C TYR A 147 3.93 -2.99 20.50
N GLN A 148 4.41 -3.88 19.64
CA GLN A 148 5.29 -3.51 18.51
C GLN A 148 4.56 -2.60 17.53
N ILE A 149 3.30 -2.89 17.22
CA ILE A 149 2.46 -2.04 16.36
C ILE A 149 2.31 -0.64 16.98
N ARG A 150 1.97 -0.54 18.28
CA ARG A 150 1.86 0.75 18.98
C ARG A 150 3.19 1.51 19.01
N ARG A 151 4.31 0.82 19.26
CA ARG A 151 5.66 1.40 19.20
C ARG A 151 5.94 1.98 17.83
N PHE A 152 5.72 1.20 16.77
CA PHE A 152 6.00 1.63 15.40
C PHE A 152 5.12 2.81 14.98
N PHE A 153 3.82 2.74 15.28
CA PHE A 153 2.88 3.82 14.98
C PHE A 153 3.27 5.12 15.71
N SER A 154 3.77 5.02 16.96
CA SER A 154 4.25 6.17 17.72
C SER A 154 5.40 6.93 17.06
N LEU A 155 6.25 6.24 16.27
CA LEU A 155 7.39 6.85 15.55
C LEU A 155 6.93 7.76 14.40
N MET A 156 5.73 7.53 13.85
CA MET A 156 5.21 8.24 12.68
C MET A 156 4.55 9.58 13.03
N ARG A 157 4.35 9.87 14.32
CA ARG A 157 3.58 11.02 14.80
C ARG A 157 4.19 12.35 14.40
N GLU A 158 5.50 12.48 14.48
CA GLU A 158 6.20 13.75 14.20
C GLU A 158 6.07 14.17 12.74
N ASP A 159 5.94 13.21 11.82
CA ASP A 159 5.96 13.48 10.37
C ASP A 159 4.73 12.98 9.62
N THR A 160 3.63 12.79 10.36
CA THR A 160 2.40 12.16 9.88
C THR A 160 1.92 12.73 8.55
N ILE A 161 1.85 14.05 8.41
CA ILE A 161 1.37 14.70 7.18
C ILE A 161 2.20 14.30 5.95
N ARG A 162 3.52 14.34 6.05
CA ARG A 162 4.40 14.03 4.91
C ARG A 162 4.42 12.53 4.62
N LEU A 163 4.18 11.69 5.61
CA LEU A 163 4.05 10.23 5.49
C LEU A 163 2.73 9.82 4.82
N VAL A 164 1.59 10.43 5.17
CA VAL A 164 0.29 10.06 4.56
C VAL A 164 0.18 10.43 3.08
N ILE A 165 0.89 11.47 2.63
CA ILE A 165 0.96 11.86 1.21
C ILE A 165 2.05 11.11 0.43
N HIS A 166 2.78 10.19 1.07
CA HIS A 166 3.87 9.47 0.43
C HIS A 166 3.35 8.15 -0.19
N ARG A 167 3.75 7.88 -1.43
CA ARG A 167 3.27 6.74 -2.25
C ARG A 167 3.47 5.35 -1.65
N PHE A 168 4.43 5.18 -0.75
CA PHE A 168 4.73 3.89 -0.09
C PHE A 168 4.26 3.88 1.36
N SER A 169 4.78 4.80 2.19
CA SER A 169 4.34 4.99 3.57
C SER A 169 2.82 5.06 3.79
N SER A 170 2.04 5.58 2.84
CA SER A 170 0.58 5.58 2.96
C SER A 170 0.03 4.17 3.18
N HIS A 171 0.51 3.17 2.43
CA HIS A 171 0.10 1.77 2.61
C HIS A 171 0.49 1.21 3.99
N THR A 172 1.68 1.56 4.48
CA THR A 172 2.13 1.20 5.83
C THR A 172 1.19 1.78 6.91
N ILE A 173 0.80 3.06 6.79
CA ILE A 173 -0.15 3.70 7.71
C ILE A 173 -1.53 3.06 7.60
N GLN A 174 -2.00 2.77 6.39
CA GLN A 174 -3.27 2.09 6.17
C GLN A 174 -3.29 0.74 6.91
N THR A 175 -2.24 -0.08 6.75
CA THR A 175 -2.14 -1.35 7.47
C THR A 175 -2.14 -1.16 9.00
N LEU A 176 -1.41 -0.17 9.52
CA LEU A 176 -1.44 0.14 10.96
C LEU A 176 -2.84 0.55 11.45
N LEU A 177 -3.58 1.33 10.66
CA LEU A 177 -4.95 1.72 10.98
C LEU A 177 -5.90 0.54 11.06
N LEU A 178 -5.83 -0.38 10.08
CA LEU A 178 -6.64 -1.60 10.07
C LEU A 178 -6.35 -2.48 11.29
N LEU A 179 -5.06 -2.70 11.58
CA LEU A 179 -4.66 -3.49 12.75
C LEU A 179 -5.07 -2.83 14.07
N SER A 180 -4.98 -1.51 14.16
CA SER A 180 -5.44 -0.74 15.33
C SER A 180 -6.95 -0.89 15.52
N ALA A 181 -7.74 -0.87 14.44
CA ALA A 181 -9.19 -1.07 14.50
C ALA A 181 -9.54 -2.46 15.03
N VAL A 182 -8.89 -3.51 14.50
CA VAL A 182 -9.08 -4.89 14.97
C VAL A 182 -8.69 -5.04 16.45
N ALA A 183 -7.59 -4.43 16.88
CA ALA A 183 -7.17 -4.46 18.28
C ALA A 183 -8.14 -3.73 19.21
N LEU A 184 -8.66 -2.57 18.80
CA LEU A 184 -9.68 -1.83 19.54
C LEU A 184 -10.99 -2.61 19.67
N GLU A 185 -11.45 -3.24 18.58
CA GLU A 185 -12.65 -4.07 18.59
C GLU A 185 -12.51 -5.24 19.58
N ARG A 186 -11.38 -5.94 19.56
CA ARG A 186 -11.09 -7.01 20.53
C ARG A 186 -11.07 -6.50 21.97
N GLY A 187 -10.47 -5.34 22.20
CA GLY A 187 -10.43 -4.69 23.52
C GLY A 187 -11.83 -4.38 24.07
N VAL A 188 -12.76 -3.97 23.21
CA VAL A 188 -14.17 -3.73 23.57
C VAL A 188 -14.90 -5.03 23.90
N HIS A 189 -14.62 -6.12 23.16
CA HIS A 189 -15.25 -7.43 23.37
C HIS A 189 -14.60 -8.26 24.49
N GLY A 190 -13.45 -7.82 25.02
CA GLY A 190 -12.70 -8.55 26.05
C GLY A 190 -11.99 -9.80 25.53
N GLU A 191 -11.72 -9.86 24.22
CA GLU A 191 -11.02 -10.98 23.59
C GLU A 191 -9.50 -10.81 23.68
N THR A 192 -8.79 -11.87 24.06
CA THR A 192 -7.31 -11.89 24.08
C THR A 192 -6.78 -12.42 22.75
N SER A 193 -5.89 -11.67 22.09
CA SER A 193 -5.27 -12.10 20.84
C SER A 193 -3.97 -12.87 21.06
N ASP A 194 -3.63 -13.79 20.15
CA ASP A 194 -2.29 -14.42 20.12
C ASP A 194 -1.16 -13.40 19.87
N LEU A 195 -1.51 -12.19 19.39
CA LEU A 195 -0.59 -11.07 19.21
C LEU A 195 -0.39 -10.28 20.52
N ALA A 196 -1.31 -10.39 21.47
CA ALA A 196 -1.16 -9.81 22.81
C ALA A 196 -0.15 -10.62 23.66
N ALA A 197 0.02 -11.91 23.40
CA ALA A 197 0.91 -12.80 24.15
C ALA A 197 2.42 -12.49 23.96
N GLY A 198 2.79 -11.65 23.00
CA GLY A 198 4.18 -11.45 22.58
C GLY A 198 4.94 -10.30 23.24
N ALA A 199 4.35 -9.51 24.14
CA ALA A 199 5.00 -8.28 24.59
C ALA A 199 4.68 -7.83 26.02
N GLU A 200 5.34 -8.48 26.97
CA GLU A 200 5.91 -7.80 28.14
C GLU A 200 7.32 -8.37 28.38
N ILE A 201 8.21 -8.28 27.38
CA ILE A 201 9.64 -8.36 27.68
C ILE A 201 10.05 -6.92 28.02
N GLU A 202 9.90 -6.57 29.30
CA GLU A 202 10.45 -5.35 29.88
C GLU A 202 11.98 -5.36 29.68
N GLY A 203 12.43 -4.73 28.60
CA GLY A 203 13.82 -4.29 28.49
C GLY A 203 14.05 -3.18 29.50
N GLU A 204 15.00 -3.40 30.41
CA GLU A 204 15.31 -2.59 31.60
C GLU A 204 15.78 -1.14 31.33
N ASP A 205 15.83 -0.66 30.09
CA ASP A 205 16.35 0.67 29.78
C ASP A 205 15.55 1.37 28.66
N GLU A 206 14.61 2.23 29.05
CA GLU A 206 14.46 3.62 28.55
C GLU A 206 13.19 4.25 29.14
N VAL A 207 13.37 5.06 30.18
CA VAL A 207 12.52 6.19 30.60
C VAL A 207 11.00 6.02 30.38
N ARG A 208 10.30 5.46 31.38
CA ARG A 208 9.05 5.93 32.04
C ARG A 208 7.97 6.67 31.22
N THR A 209 7.95 6.57 29.91
CA THR A 209 6.88 7.09 29.06
C THR A 209 5.92 5.95 28.85
N LYS A 210 4.74 6.08 29.43
CA LYS A 210 3.64 5.15 29.20
C LYS A 210 3.41 5.07 27.69
N MET A 211 3.62 3.90 27.10
CA MET A 211 3.36 3.71 25.67
C MET A 211 1.90 4.05 25.39
N PRO A 212 1.61 4.89 24.38
CA PRO A 212 0.25 5.28 24.08
C PRO A 212 -0.57 4.05 23.67
N THR A 213 -1.85 4.09 24.01
CA THR A 213 -2.86 3.12 23.59
C THR A 213 -3.20 3.31 22.11
N PHE A 214 -3.83 2.33 21.47
CA PHE A 214 -4.34 2.49 20.10
C PHE A 214 -5.33 3.64 19.98
N GLU A 215 -6.19 3.84 20.99
CA GLU A 215 -7.14 4.94 21.04
C GLU A 215 -6.43 6.31 21.04
N GLU A 216 -5.43 6.49 21.92
CA GLU A 216 -4.65 7.72 21.99
C GLU A 216 -3.94 8.00 20.65
N LEU A 217 -3.32 6.98 20.04
CA LEU A 217 -2.66 7.11 18.73
C LEU A 217 -3.62 7.53 17.61
N LEU A 218 -4.83 6.95 17.57
CA LEU A 218 -5.86 7.30 16.59
C LEU A 218 -6.36 8.73 16.79
N LEU A 219 -6.60 9.15 18.03
CA LEU A 219 -7.02 10.51 18.33
C LEU A 219 -5.94 11.54 17.96
N GLU A 220 -4.67 11.25 18.26
CA GLU A 220 -3.54 12.08 17.85
C GLU A 220 -3.43 12.19 16.31
N LEU A 221 -3.63 11.07 15.61
CA LEU A 221 -3.66 11.06 14.15
C LEU A 221 -4.79 11.96 13.62
N VAL A 222 -6.02 11.80 14.12
CA VAL A 222 -7.18 12.62 13.70
C VAL A 222 -6.86 14.10 13.91
N ASN A 223 -6.41 14.48 15.11
CA ASN A 223 -6.08 15.86 15.44
C ASN A 223 -5.00 16.45 14.52
N THR A 224 -4.03 15.63 14.10
CA THR A 224 -2.96 16.04 13.19
C THR A 224 -3.46 16.23 11.77
N LEU A 225 -4.36 15.36 11.30
CA LEU A 225 -4.89 15.40 9.94
C LEU A 225 -5.94 16.50 9.76
N THR A 226 -6.84 16.71 10.73
CA THR A 226 -8.01 17.62 10.63
C THR A 226 -7.71 18.99 10.03
N PRO A 227 -6.64 19.72 10.43
CA PRO A 227 -6.34 21.03 9.87
C PRO A 227 -6.06 21.02 8.36
N GLN A 228 -5.70 19.87 7.79
CA GLN A 228 -5.27 19.73 6.40
C GLN A 228 -6.21 18.88 5.54
N TRP A 229 -7.42 18.53 6.03
CA TRP A 229 -8.33 17.64 5.30
C TRP A 229 -8.62 18.07 3.86
N ALA A 230 -8.84 19.36 3.60
CA ALA A 230 -9.09 19.85 2.25
C ALA A 230 -7.95 19.49 1.28
N PHE A 231 -6.70 19.67 1.73
CA PHE A 231 -5.50 19.28 0.99
C PHE A 231 -5.37 17.75 0.86
N LEU A 232 -5.54 17.02 1.96
CA LEU A 232 -5.38 15.56 1.99
C LEU A 232 -6.43 14.82 1.15
N MET A 233 -7.66 15.34 1.08
CA MET A 233 -8.72 14.78 0.22
C MET A 233 -8.41 14.90 -1.27
N ALA A 234 -7.68 15.95 -1.68
CA ALA A 234 -7.26 16.15 -3.06
C ALA A 234 -6.00 15.35 -3.43
N ASN A 235 -5.27 14.82 -2.45
CA ASN A 235 -4.06 14.02 -2.67
C ASN A 235 -4.40 12.57 -3.05
N GLU A 236 -3.70 12.04 -4.05
CA GLU A 236 -3.96 10.69 -4.57
C GLU A 236 -3.74 9.59 -3.52
N TYR A 237 -2.77 9.74 -2.61
CA TYR A 237 -2.45 8.74 -1.59
C TYR A 237 -3.19 9.00 -0.28
N ALA A 238 -3.13 10.22 0.24
CA ALA A 238 -3.73 10.53 1.54
C ALA A 238 -5.26 10.43 1.54
N SER A 239 -5.92 10.60 0.39
CA SER A 239 -7.36 10.39 0.29
C SER A 239 -7.75 8.94 0.64
N HIS A 240 -6.91 7.94 0.37
CA HIS A 240 -7.15 6.56 0.81
C HIS A 240 -7.07 6.43 2.33
N ILE A 241 -6.09 7.08 2.96
CA ILE A 241 -5.94 7.08 4.43
C ILE A 241 -7.15 7.71 5.10
N LEU A 242 -7.63 8.84 4.58
CA LEU A 242 -8.84 9.48 5.12
C LEU A 242 -10.07 8.58 5.00
N ARG A 243 -10.24 7.87 3.88
CA ARG A 243 -11.37 6.92 3.72
C ARG A 243 -11.29 5.80 4.75
N VAL A 244 -10.12 5.19 4.93
CA VAL A 244 -9.91 4.11 5.91
C VAL A 244 -10.14 4.64 7.32
N LEU A 245 -9.60 5.81 7.67
CA LEU A 245 -9.81 6.43 8.97
C LEU A 245 -11.30 6.67 9.26
N LEU A 246 -12.06 7.18 8.28
CA LEU A 246 -13.50 7.38 8.44
C LEU A 246 -14.25 6.05 8.61
N LEU A 247 -13.85 4.98 7.92
CA LEU A 247 -14.45 3.64 8.09
C LEU A 247 -14.17 3.08 9.49
N VAL A 248 -12.92 3.17 9.96
CA VAL A 248 -12.50 2.77 11.32
C VAL A 248 -13.34 3.51 12.37
N LEU A 249 -13.47 4.83 12.24
CA LEU A 249 -14.22 5.65 13.20
C LEU A 249 -15.74 5.41 13.15
N ALA A 250 -16.27 5.01 11.98
CA ALA A 250 -17.68 4.65 11.84
C ALA A 250 -18.01 3.27 12.44
N GLY A 251 -17.01 2.46 12.79
CA GLY A 251 -17.20 1.09 13.28
C GLY A 251 -17.74 0.15 12.21
N ASN A 252 -17.56 0.48 10.93
CA ASN A 252 -17.97 -0.40 9.84
C ASN A 252 -16.88 -1.46 9.60
N PRO A 253 -17.27 -2.71 9.26
CA PRO A 253 -16.30 -3.72 8.88
C PRO A 253 -15.53 -3.24 7.66
N ILE A 254 -14.21 -3.32 7.73
CA ILE A 254 -13.35 -2.90 6.63
C ILE A 254 -13.18 -4.12 5.74
N GLU A 255 -13.91 -4.13 4.63
CA GLU A 255 -13.72 -5.15 3.59
C GLU A 255 -12.38 -4.87 2.88
N ASP A 256 -11.46 -5.84 2.94
CA ASP A 256 -10.17 -5.85 2.23
C ASP A 256 -10.34 -5.91 0.69
#